data_AF-X6NCZ8-F1
#
_entry.id   AF-X6NCZ8-F1
#
_cell.length_a   1.000
_cell.length_b   1.000
_cell.length_c   1.000
_cell.angle_alpha   90.00
_cell.angle_beta   90.00
_cell.angle_gamma   90.00
#
_symmetry.space_group_name_H-M   'P 1'
#
loop_
_entity.id
_entity.type
_entity.pdbx_description
1 polymer ?
#
loop_
_entity_poly.entity_id
_entity_poly.type
_entity_poly.pdbx_seq_one_letter_code
_entity_poly.pdbx_strand_id
1 'polypeptide(L)'
;MEFLEKVRDIFEYFDQNIDGILTVDDTNRMMLLVNATLGADQGKKWFDPPCDFIKFLSRIQTLGEEITKPMFHRLTHHMRLRIKDVFYFFTNGSHQTMSEEEFLQMYSYALKNELDWKKFYRFPCSQSEFLRSWGRLGVFEQHGILRETNKRIVKEVNSCIIRCIQI
;
A
#
# COMPACT_ATOMS: atom_id res chain seq x y z
N MET A 1 17.69 12.30 -1.49
CA MET A 1 17.45 10.92 -1.95
C MET A 1 16.12 10.41 -1.40
N GLU A 2 15.89 10.54 -0.09
CA GLU A 2 14.67 10.10 0.61
C GLU A 2 13.34 10.67 0.06
N PHE A 3 13.30 11.93 -0.39
CA PHE A 3 12.07 12.52 -0.94
C PHE A 3 11.60 11.85 -2.23
N LEU A 4 12.50 11.64 -3.19
CA LEU A 4 12.14 11.05 -4.49
C LEU A 4 11.68 9.60 -4.34
N GLU A 5 12.38 8.84 -3.49
CA GLU A 5 12.00 7.46 -3.14
C GLU A 5 10.59 7.44 -2.53
N LYS A 6 10.33 8.31 -1.56
CA LYS A 6 9.01 8.42 -0.92
C LYS A 6 7.89 8.80 -1.90
N VAL A 7 8.15 9.73 -2.82
CA VAL A 7 7.18 10.12 -3.87
C VAL A 7 6.90 8.93 -4.78
N ARG A 8 7.93 8.18 -5.14
CA ARG A 8 7.83 6.97 -5.97
C ARG A 8 7.04 5.88 -5.28
N ASP A 9 7.35 5.56 -4.04
CA ASP A 9 6.63 4.55 -3.25
C ASP A 9 5.13 4.86 -3.17
N ILE A 10 4.78 6.15 -2.96
CA ILE A 10 3.39 6.60 -2.94
C ILE A 10 2.75 6.41 -4.32
N PHE A 11 3.42 6.87 -5.38
CA PHE A 11 2.91 6.76 -6.75
C PHE A 11 2.64 5.30 -7.12
N GLU A 12 3.64 4.43 -6.96
CA GLU A 12 3.56 3.01 -7.28
C GLU A 12 2.50 2.31 -6.45
N TYR A 13 2.29 2.69 -5.18
CA TYR A 13 1.24 2.12 -4.34
C TYR A 13 -0.17 2.44 -4.85
N PHE A 14 -0.41 3.65 -5.38
CA PHE A 14 -1.73 4.05 -5.86
C PHE A 14 -2.02 3.62 -7.31
N ASP A 15 -0.99 3.37 -8.11
CA ASP A 15 -1.06 2.76 -9.45
C ASP A 15 -1.41 1.27 -9.35
N GLN A 16 -2.70 0.95 -9.24
CA GLN A 16 -3.19 -0.40 -8.93
C GLN A 16 -3.08 -1.39 -10.09
N ASN A 17 -3.10 -0.91 -11.33
CA ASN A 17 -2.94 -1.73 -12.52
C ASN A 17 -1.48 -1.80 -12.98
N ILE A 18 -0.58 -1.05 -12.34
CA ILE A 18 0.87 -1.07 -12.57
C ILE A 18 1.17 -0.70 -14.03
N ASP A 19 0.46 0.29 -14.56
CA ASP A 19 0.61 0.77 -15.93
C ASP A 19 1.46 2.06 -16.02
N GLY A 20 1.88 2.59 -14.88
CA GLY A 20 2.66 3.81 -14.77
C GLY A 20 1.83 5.08 -14.84
N ILE A 21 0.50 5.01 -14.71
CA ILE A 21 -0.42 6.13 -14.83
C ILE A 21 -1.45 6.10 -13.69
N LEU A 22 -1.49 7.17 -12.90
CA LEU A 22 -2.58 7.37 -11.95
C LEU A 22 -3.83 7.90 -12.68
N THR A 23 -4.89 7.12 -12.63
CA THR A 23 -6.22 7.46 -13.13
C THR A 23 -6.96 8.40 -12.17
N VAL A 24 -8.15 8.84 -12.60
CA VAL A 24 -9.07 9.61 -11.74
C VAL A 24 -9.38 8.85 -10.45
N ASP A 25 -9.64 7.55 -10.56
CA ASP A 25 -9.98 6.72 -9.40
C ASP A 25 -8.79 6.58 -8.45
N ASP A 26 -7.58 6.42 -8.97
CA ASP A 26 -6.36 6.30 -8.16
C ASP A 26 -6.10 7.57 -7.35
N THR A 27 -6.18 8.73 -8.02
CA THR A 27 -6.00 10.03 -7.36
C THR A 27 -7.10 10.34 -6.35
N ASN A 28 -8.35 9.94 -6.62
CA ASN A 28 -9.45 10.09 -5.67
C ASN A 28 -9.23 9.23 -4.41
N ARG A 29 -8.85 7.96 -4.57
CA ARG A 29 -8.54 7.07 -3.43
C ARG A 29 -7.40 7.63 -2.57
N MET A 30 -6.37 8.17 -3.21
CA MET A 30 -5.27 8.84 -2.51
C MET A 30 -5.78 10.03 -1.71
N MET A 31 -6.60 10.91 -2.30
CA MET A 31 -7.04 12.13 -1.64
C MET A 31 -7.99 11.92 -0.46
N LEU A 32 -8.81 10.87 -0.49
CA LEU A 32 -9.65 10.46 0.65
C LEU A 32 -8.81 10.22 1.92
N LEU A 33 -7.56 9.78 1.77
CA LEU A 33 -6.64 9.52 2.90
C LEU A 33 -5.92 10.78 3.39
N VAL A 34 -5.80 11.80 2.53
CA VAL A 34 -5.11 13.06 2.85
C VAL A 34 -6.00 13.95 3.72
N ASN A 35 -7.27 14.12 3.35
CA ASN A 35 -8.20 14.88 4.18
C ASN A 35 -9.66 14.60 3.82
N ALA A 36 -10.45 14.11 4.79
CA ALA A 36 -11.88 13.86 4.62
C ALA A 36 -12.72 15.14 4.39
N THR A 37 -12.20 16.32 4.75
CA THR A 37 -12.90 17.61 4.53
C THR A 37 -12.58 18.24 3.18
N LEU A 38 -11.53 17.79 2.49
CA LEU A 38 -11.24 18.19 1.13
C LEU A 38 -12.10 17.30 0.22
N GLY A 39 -13.22 17.82 -0.26
CA GLY A 39 -14.20 17.06 -1.05
C GLY A 39 -13.60 16.27 -2.22
N ALA A 40 -14.35 15.28 -2.70
CA ALA A 40 -13.91 14.24 -3.64
C ALA A 40 -13.16 14.74 -4.90
N ASP A 41 -13.42 15.97 -5.37
CA ASP A 41 -12.86 16.50 -6.61
C ASP A 41 -11.43 17.08 -6.49
N GLN A 42 -10.85 17.15 -5.29
CA GLN A 42 -9.54 17.78 -5.10
C GLN A 42 -8.40 16.97 -5.74
N GLY A 43 -8.52 15.64 -5.84
CA GLY A 43 -7.53 14.78 -6.50
C GLY A 43 -7.39 15.13 -7.98
N LYS A 44 -8.53 15.28 -8.66
CA LYS A 44 -8.58 15.75 -10.04
C LYS A 44 -7.96 17.14 -10.20
N LYS A 45 -8.25 18.06 -9.29
CA LYS A 45 -7.73 19.44 -9.36
C LYS A 45 -6.23 19.54 -9.12
N TRP A 46 -5.68 18.75 -8.20
CA TRP A 46 -4.27 18.84 -7.83
C TRP A 46 -3.37 18.08 -8.79
N PHE A 47 -3.78 16.89 -9.21
CA PHE A 47 -2.94 15.99 -9.99
C PHE A 47 -3.26 15.97 -11.48
N ASP A 48 -4.46 16.43 -11.86
CA ASP A 48 -4.93 16.47 -13.26
C ASP A 48 -4.76 15.10 -13.95
N PRO A 49 -5.41 14.03 -13.45
CA PRO A 49 -5.31 12.69 -14.02
C PRO A 49 -5.90 12.61 -15.45
N PRO A 50 -5.38 11.74 -16.33
CA PRO A 50 -4.31 10.77 -16.06
C PRO A 50 -2.96 11.44 -15.84
N CYS A 51 -2.20 10.95 -14.85
CA CYS A 51 -0.87 11.49 -14.55
C CYS A 51 0.17 10.39 -14.34
N ASP A 52 1.26 10.50 -15.12
CA ASP A 52 2.45 9.68 -14.95
C ASP A 52 3.30 10.16 -13.76
N PHE A 53 4.37 9.43 -13.47
CA PHE A 53 5.25 9.76 -12.34
C PHE A 53 5.88 11.14 -12.44
N ILE A 54 6.24 11.61 -13.64
CA ILE A 54 6.87 12.92 -13.84
C ILE A 54 5.87 14.05 -13.55
N LYS A 55 4.65 13.93 -14.09
CA LYS A 55 3.56 14.86 -13.81
C LYS A 55 3.21 14.86 -12.33
N PHE A 56 3.10 13.68 -11.71
CA PHE A 56 2.85 13.55 -10.28
C PHE A 56 3.92 14.25 -9.44
N LEU A 57 5.20 13.96 -9.69
CA LEU A 57 6.34 14.58 -8.99
C LEU A 57 6.32 16.10 -9.12
N SER A 58 6.10 16.62 -10.34
CA SER A 58 6.01 18.06 -10.59
C SER A 58 4.89 18.73 -9.78
N ARG A 59 3.71 18.09 -9.71
CA ARG A 59 2.58 18.59 -8.91
C ARG A 59 2.90 18.60 -7.42
N ILE A 60 3.49 17.53 -6.89
CA ILE A 60 3.94 17.48 -5.49
C ILE A 60 4.91 18.63 -5.20
N GLN A 61 5.93 18.82 -6.04
CA GLN A 61 6.92 19.90 -5.86
C GLN A 61 6.27 21.30 -5.88
N THR A 62 5.18 21.48 -6.63
CA THR A 62 4.46 22.74 -6.72
C THR A 62 3.60 23.05 -5.49
N LEU A 63 3.10 22.03 -4.78
CA LEU A 63 2.24 22.20 -3.61
C LEU A 63 2.96 22.81 -2.39
N GLY A 64 4.30 22.78 -2.37
CA GLY A 64 5.10 23.29 -1.26
C GLY A 64 5.12 22.37 -0.03
N GLU A 65 6.09 22.59 0.86
CA GLU A 65 6.34 21.70 2.01
C GLU A 65 5.19 21.66 3.03
N GLU A 66 4.53 22.79 3.25
CA GLU A 66 3.43 22.93 4.21
C GLU A 66 2.25 22.00 3.90
N ILE A 67 2.00 21.75 2.61
CA ILE A 67 0.93 20.84 2.16
C ILE A 67 1.48 19.41 2.01
N THR A 68 2.65 19.27 1.38
CA THR A 68 3.18 17.94 1.03
C THR A 68 3.60 17.13 2.25
N LYS A 69 4.16 17.74 3.28
CA LYS A 69 4.61 17.04 4.50
C LYS A 69 3.47 16.35 5.26
N PRO A 70 2.36 17.03 5.64
CA PRO A 70 1.24 16.35 6.31
C PRO A 70 0.55 15.34 5.39
N MET A 71 0.45 15.63 4.09
CA MET A 71 -0.08 14.68 3.10
C MET A 71 0.74 13.39 3.08
N PHE A 72 2.05 13.50 2.91
CA PHE A 72 2.96 12.34 2.89
C PHE A 72 2.95 11.58 4.20
N HIS A 73 2.85 12.28 5.34
CA HIS A 73 2.71 11.62 6.63
C HIS A 73 1.48 10.71 6.67
N ARG A 74 0.31 11.20 6.24
CA ARG A 74 -0.94 10.42 6.21
C ARG A 74 -0.88 9.25 5.23
N LEU A 75 -0.39 9.49 4.01
CA LEU A 75 -0.29 8.46 2.98
C LEU A 75 0.66 7.34 3.41
N THR A 76 1.87 7.68 3.87
CA THR A 76 2.83 6.67 4.33
C THR A 76 2.38 5.95 5.61
N HIS A 77 1.67 6.64 6.50
CA HIS A 77 1.04 5.98 7.66
C HIS A 77 0.00 4.95 7.20
N HIS A 78 -0.88 5.31 6.26
CA HIS A 78 -1.86 4.39 5.69
C HIS A 78 -1.20 3.18 5.03
N MET A 79 -0.20 3.39 4.16
CA MET A 79 0.55 2.30 3.52
C MET A 79 1.15 1.36 4.56
N ARG A 80 1.75 1.90 5.63
CA ARG A 80 2.31 1.11 6.74
C ARG A 80 1.24 0.29 7.46
N LEU A 81 0.04 0.82 7.66
CA LEU A 81 -1.08 0.06 8.22
C LEU A 81 -1.48 -1.10 7.31
N ARG A 82 -1.56 -0.88 6.00
CA ARG A 82 -1.90 -1.96 5.05
C ARG A 82 -0.86 -3.07 5.05
N ILE A 83 0.42 -2.74 5.15
CA ILE A 83 1.49 -3.74 5.27
C ILE A 83 1.41 -4.49 6.61
N LYS A 84 0.99 -3.82 7.69
CA LYS A 84 0.70 -4.50 8.96
C LYS A 84 -0.47 -5.46 8.85
N ASP A 85 -1.52 -5.10 8.10
CA ASP A 85 -2.66 -5.99 7.86
C ASP A 85 -2.22 -7.24 7.12
N VAL A 86 -1.32 -7.12 6.13
CA VAL A 86 -0.68 -8.27 5.46
C VAL A 86 0.01 -9.16 6.50
N PHE A 87 0.90 -8.59 7.31
CA PHE A 87 1.61 -9.35 8.33
C PHE A 87 0.64 -10.08 9.26
N TYR A 88 -0.34 -9.36 9.80
CA TYR A 88 -1.34 -9.90 10.72
C TYR A 88 -2.12 -11.07 10.11
N PHE A 89 -2.55 -10.91 8.85
CA PHE A 89 -3.39 -11.90 8.17
C PHE A 89 -2.65 -13.22 7.91
N PHE A 90 -1.34 -13.16 7.66
CA PHE A 90 -0.54 -14.34 7.32
C PHE A 90 0.17 -14.98 8.51
N THR A 91 0.21 -14.33 9.67
CA THR A 91 0.74 -14.92 10.91
C THR A 91 -0.38 -15.60 11.68
N ASN A 92 -0.63 -16.88 11.41
CA ASN A 92 -1.81 -17.68 11.82
C ASN A 92 -2.07 -17.70 13.35
N GLY A 93 -2.54 -16.58 13.91
CA GLY A 93 -2.89 -16.41 15.33
C GLY A 93 -1.76 -15.95 16.25
N SER A 94 -0.49 -16.07 15.86
CA SER A 94 0.62 -15.58 16.71
C SER A 94 0.71 -14.06 16.70
N HIS A 95 0.47 -13.44 15.54
CA HIS A 95 0.58 -12.00 15.27
C HIS A 95 1.89 -11.32 15.73
N GLN A 96 2.89 -12.10 16.13
CA GLN A 96 4.15 -11.65 16.69
C GLN A 96 5.30 -11.88 15.72
N THR A 97 5.34 -13.07 15.13
CA THR A 97 6.40 -13.48 14.20
C THR A 97 5.80 -14.23 13.01
N MET A 98 6.37 -14.00 11.84
CA MET A 98 6.08 -14.73 10.61
C MET A 98 7.17 -15.78 10.37
N SER A 99 6.78 -17.03 10.24
CA SER A 99 7.65 -18.13 9.80
C SER A 99 7.95 -18.06 8.30
N GLU A 100 8.95 -18.82 7.84
CA GLU A 100 9.25 -18.91 6.40
C GLU A 100 8.07 -19.53 5.63
N GLU A 101 7.37 -20.51 6.21
CA GLU A 101 6.21 -21.14 5.59
C GLU A 101 5.06 -20.14 5.40
N GLU A 102 4.73 -19.36 6.43
CA GLU A 102 3.71 -18.31 6.36
C GLU A 102 4.09 -17.21 5.35
N PHE A 103 5.37 -16.84 5.31
CA PHE A 103 5.87 -15.91 4.30
C PHE A 103 5.75 -16.47 2.89
N LEU A 104 6.09 -17.74 2.66
CA LEU A 104 5.96 -18.39 1.36
C LEU A 104 4.48 -18.46 0.92
N GLN A 105 3.57 -18.74 1.84
CA GLN A 105 2.13 -18.70 1.59
C GLN A 105 1.68 -17.30 1.17
N MET A 106 2.12 -16.25 1.88
CA MET A 106 1.86 -14.86 1.49
C MET A 106 2.46 -14.53 0.11
N TYR A 107 3.74 -14.86 -0.09
CA TYR A 107 4.49 -14.52 -1.29
C TYR A 107 4.00 -15.28 -2.52
N SER A 108 3.28 -16.40 -2.36
CA SER A 108 2.59 -17.09 -3.47
C SER A 108 1.55 -16.23 -4.21
N TYR A 109 1.12 -15.11 -3.60
CA TYR A 109 0.22 -14.12 -4.22
C TYR A 109 0.93 -13.00 -4.97
N ALA A 110 2.27 -12.99 -5.02
CA ALA A 110 3.02 -12.06 -5.86
C ALA A 110 2.63 -12.22 -7.34
N LEU A 111 2.49 -11.12 -8.08
CA LEU A 111 2.12 -11.17 -9.51
C LEU A 111 3.30 -11.60 -10.39
N LYS A 112 4.52 -11.31 -9.95
CA LYS A 112 5.78 -11.69 -10.58
C LYS A 112 6.84 -11.89 -9.49
N ASN A 113 7.75 -12.83 -9.69
CA ASN A 113 8.88 -13.07 -8.79
C ASN A 113 10.14 -12.50 -9.44
N GLU A 114 10.43 -11.23 -9.18
CA GLU A 114 11.55 -10.53 -9.81
C GLU A 114 12.75 -10.44 -8.88
N LEU A 115 12.53 -10.53 -7.56
CA LEU A 115 13.56 -10.35 -6.55
C LEU A 115 13.76 -11.59 -5.68
N ASP A 116 15.02 -11.84 -5.35
CA ASP A 116 15.41 -12.87 -4.38
C ASP A 116 15.20 -12.35 -2.95
N TRP A 117 13.98 -12.50 -2.45
CA TRP A 117 13.57 -12.07 -1.11
C TRP A 117 14.46 -12.67 0.00
N LYS A 118 15.13 -13.81 -0.24
CA LYS A 118 16.05 -14.45 0.73
C LYS A 118 17.24 -13.57 1.10
N LYS A 119 17.56 -12.56 0.28
CA LYS A 119 18.61 -11.58 0.57
C LYS A 119 18.21 -10.59 1.66
N PHE A 120 16.91 -10.38 1.88
CA PHE A 120 16.39 -9.31 2.72
C PHE A 120 15.60 -9.83 3.92
N TYR A 121 14.98 -11.01 3.81
CA TYR A 121 14.22 -11.63 4.90
C TYR A 121 15.02 -12.73 5.62
N ARG A 122 14.87 -12.77 6.94
CA ARG A 122 15.36 -13.83 7.83
C ARG A 122 14.21 -14.30 8.69
N PHE A 123 14.05 -15.62 8.84
CA PHE A 123 12.90 -16.19 9.52
C PHE A 123 13.29 -16.90 10.83
N PRO A 124 12.40 -16.91 11.85
CA PRO A 124 11.14 -16.16 11.89
C PRO A 124 11.39 -14.64 11.94
N CYS A 125 10.55 -13.84 11.26
CA CYS A 125 10.70 -12.38 11.25
C CYS A 125 9.61 -11.72 12.09
N SER A 126 9.99 -10.69 12.85
CA SER A 126 9.04 -9.84 13.58
C SER A 126 8.29 -8.89 12.62
N GLN A 127 7.16 -8.33 13.08
CA GLN A 127 6.44 -7.29 12.33
C GLN A 127 7.36 -6.12 11.94
N SER A 128 8.26 -5.71 12.83
CA SER A 128 9.18 -4.59 12.59
C SER A 128 10.18 -4.89 11.48
N GLU A 129 10.74 -6.11 11.45
CA GLU A 129 11.67 -6.56 10.39
C GLU A 129 10.95 -6.74 9.06
N PHE A 130 9.74 -7.29 9.09
CA PHE A 130 8.88 -7.43 7.93
C PHE A 130 8.58 -6.07 7.28
N LEU A 131 8.12 -5.10 8.08
CA LEU A 131 7.83 -3.73 7.61
C LEU A 131 9.06 -3.03 7.05
N ARG A 132 10.24 -3.26 7.64
CA ARG A 132 11.50 -2.67 7.17
C ARG A 132 11.93 -3.24 5.82
N SER A 133 11.66 -4.52 5.60
CA SER A 133 12.09 -5.24 4.40
C SER A 133 11.06 -5.17 3.27
N TRP A 134 9.82 -4.76 3.55
CA TRP A 134 8.73 -4.69 2.57
C TRP A 134 9.08 -3.89 1.32
N GLY A 135 9.65 -2.70 1.48
CA GLY A 135 10.07 -1.85 0.35
C GLY A 135 11.23 -2.44 -0.49
N ARG A 136 11.80 -3.58 -0.09
CA ARG A 136 12.78 -4.34 -0.90
C ARG A 136 12.11 -5.34 -1.84
N LEU A 137 10.81 -5.59 -1.69
CA LEU A 137 10.03 -6.37 -2.64
C LEU A 137 9.72 -5.53 -3.88
N GLY A 138 9.60 -6.17 -5.03
CA GLY A 138 9.23 -5.52 -6.28
C GLY A 138 7.77 -5.04 -6.25
N VAL A 139 7.46 -4.00 -7.04
CA VAL A 139 6.12 -3.42 -7.12
C VAL A 139 5.06 -4.48 -7.45
N PHE A 140 5.33 -5.37 -8.39
CA PHE A 140 4.45 -6.49 -8.76
C PHE A 140 4.20 -7.48 -7.61
N GLU A 141 5.21 -7.72 -6.77
CA GLU A 141 5.10 -8.60 -5.60
C GLU A 141 4.20 -7.95 -4.55
N GLN A 142 4.48 -6.69 -4.21
CA GLN A 142 3.74 -5.92 -3.22
C GLN A 142 2.25 -5.81 -3.60
N HIS A 143 1.94 -5.46 -4.85
CA HIS A 143 0.56 -5.30 -5.33
C HIS A 143 -0.24 -6.60 -5.28
N GLY A 144 0.35 -7.72 -5.71
CA GLY A 144 -0.32 -9.02 -5.67
C GLY A 144 -0.73 -9.40 -4.23
N ILE A 145 0.22 -9.26 -3.30
CA ILE A 145 0.03 -9.56 -1.88
C ILE A 145 -1.01 -8.63 -1.25
N LEU A 146 -0.92 -7.31 -1.50
CA LEU A 146 -1.87 -6.33 -0.98
C LEU A 146 -3.28 -6.58 -1.52
N ARG A 147 -3.42 -6.89 -2.81
CA ARG A 147 -4.71 -7.18 -3.45
C ARG A 147 -5.37 -8.41 -2.84
N GLU A 148 -4.63 -9.50 -2.64
CA GLU A 148 -5.18 -10.70 -2.01
C GLU A 148 -5.55 -10.43 -0.55
N THR A 149 -4.70 -9.74 0.21
CA THR A 149 -5.01 -9.34 1.60
C THR A 149 -6.30 -8.52 1.67
N ASN A 150 -6.47 -7.53 0.80
CA ASN A 150 -7.69 -6.71 0.72
C ASN A 150 -8.93 -7.58 0.45
N LYS A 151 -8.85 -8.50 -0.52
CA LYS A 151 -9.94 -9.41 -0.87
C LYS A 151 -10.37 -10.26 0.33
N ARG A 152 -9.41 -10.73 1.13
CA ARG A 152 -9.70 -11.53 2.33
C ARG A 152 -10.32 -10.72 3.44
N ILE A 153 -9.80 -9.52 3.72
CA ILE A 153 -10.38 -8.59 4.70
C ILE A 153 -11.84 -8.26 4.34
N VAL A 154 -12.11 -7.92 3.08
CA VAL A 154 -13.49 -7.63 2.62
C VAL A 154 -14.40 -8.84 2.79
N LYS A 155 -13.91 -10.04 2.47
CA LYS A 155 -14.68 -11.28 2.66
C LYS A 155 -15.01 -11.53 4.14
N GLU A 156 -14.05 -11.31 5.03
CA GLU A 156 -14.22 -11.49 6.47
C GLU A 156 -15.22 -10.47 7.05
N VAL A 157 -15.06 -9.19 6.72
CA VAL A 157 -15.99 -8.12 7.11
C VAL A 157 -17.42 -8.43 6.65
N ASN A 158 -17.59 -8.82 5.38
CA ASN A 158 -18.90 -9.20 4.85
C ASN A 158 -19.49 -10.41 5.59
N SER A 159 -18.67 -11.39 5.95
CA SER A 159 -19.13 -12.55 6.71
C SER A 159 -19.58 -12.19 8.13
N CYS A 160 -18.90 -11.24 8.79
CA CYS A 160 -19.29 -10.72 10.09
C CYS A 160 -20.61 -9.94 10.03
N ILE A 161 -20.78 -9.08 9.02
CA ILE A 161 -22.02 -8.32 8.81
C ILE A 161 -23.21 -9.26 8.62
N ILE A 162 -23.08 -10.30 7.78
CA ILE A 162 -24.14 -11.29 7.56
C ILE A 162 -24.52 -11.99 8.86
N ARG A 163 -23.52 -12.40 9.66
CA ARG A 163 -23.77 -13.05 10.97
C ARG A 163 -24.47 -12.11 11.96
N CYS A 164 -24.17 -10.81 11.94
CA CYS A 164 -24.83 -9.84 12.81
C CYS A 164 -26.27 -9.51 12.39
N ILE A 165 -26.64 -9.67 11.11
CA ILE A 165 -28.00 -9.41 10.61
C ILE A 165 -28.93 -10.62 10.82
N GLN A 166 -28.38 -11.82 11.08
CA GLN A 166 -29.14 -13.05 11.29
C GLN A 166 -29.46 -13.36 12.78
N ILE A 167 -29.25 -12.37 13.67
CA ILE A 167 -29.63 -12.41 15.10
C ILE A 167 -30.74 -11.39 15.33
#